data_AF-A0A543JGT1-F1
#
_entry.id   AF-A0A543JGT1-F1
#
_cell.length_a   1.000
_cell.length_b   1.000
_cell.length_c   1.000
_cell.angle_alpha   90.00
_cell.angle_beta   90.00
_cell.angle_gamma   90.00
#
_symmetry.space_group_name_H-M   'P 1'
#
loop_
_entity.id
_entity.type
_entity.pdbx_description
1 polymer ?
#
loop_
_entity_poly.entity_id
_entity_poly.type
_entity_poly.pdbx_seq_one_letter_code
_entity_poly.pdbx_strand_id
1 'polypeptide(L)'
;MARNGGSGQPGERRGRGEPAAAVLRSESDFSEPDLSRERRWLALFLLVHLVDDQGRMSTAYRRVLRRAARTPGHWAHGRSLGAVRAEVTRWIGPQARPDSVPPWERVASLVHAAVHPKDVPEVLSTARYLHALVTGGPTDEPRPRWLDPEVDNVTTAMIGGPEWARKYGLAAPASDEPQPAEARDPGSMAYELLWTVVRVHRDAEARIAELEHQVRLLHAENARLSGDVTTWLGDYRPAIPDQDRGPRSRRPAVADRHLAVEDPARTFTYPLPAELPATRPTAG
;
A
#
# COMPACT_ATOMS: atom_id res chain seq x y z
N MET A 1 15.34 -31.05 -50.97
CA MET A 1 16.15 -30.55 -49.84
C MET A 1 15.23 -29.95 -48.79
N ALA A 2 15.49 -30.27 -47.53
CA ALA A 2 14.58 -30.16 -46.40
C ALA A 2 14.42 -28.74 -45.83
N ARG A 3 13.28 -28.52 -45.16
CA ARG A 3 12.93 -27.38 -44.29
C ARG A 3 13.75 -27.41 -42.98
N ASN A 4 14.02 -26.22 -42.44
CA ASN A 4 13.91 -25.80 -41.02
C ASN A 4 14.49 -24.37 -40.94
N GLY A 5 13.75 -23.33 -40.55
CA GLY A 5 13.24 -23.06 -39.20
C GLY A 5 14.13 -21.94 -38.63
N GLY A 6 13.72 -20.69 -38.47
CA GLY A 6 12.47 -20.23 -37.88
C GLY A 6 12.69 -19.97 -36.39
N SER A 7 13.29 -18.83 -36.03
CA SER A 7 13.21 -18.27 -34.68
C SER A 7 13.62 -16.80 -34.69
N GLY A 8 12.72 -15.95 -35.18
CA GLY A 8 12.57 -14.66 -34.52
C GLY A 8 12.13 -14.91 -33.08
N GLN A 9 12.67 -14.17 -32.12
CA GLN A 9 11.99 -14.00 -30.85
C GLN A 9 11.18 -12.70 -30.89
N PRO A 10 9.86 -12.80 -31.11
CA PRO A 10 8.93 -11.71 -30.92
C PRO A 10 8.54 -11.64 -29.43
N GLY A 11 8.67 -10.46 -28.84
CA GLY A 11 7.95 -10.10 -27.62
C GLY A 11 8.44 -10.76 -26.34
N GLU A 12 9.54 -10.25 -25.78
CA GLU A 12 9.63 -10.17 -24.32
C GLU A 12 8.53 -9.22 -23.85
N ARG A 13 7.36 -9.80 -23.56
CA ARG A 13 6.38 -9.20 -22.67
C ARG A 13 7.09 -9.01 -21.34
N ARG A 14 7.71 -7.83 -21.14
CA ARG A 14 8.23 -7.38 -19.84
C ARG A 14 7.18 -7.70 -18.79
N GLY A 15 7.48 -8.72 -17.99
CA GLY A 15 6.56 -9.30 -17.04
C GLY A 15 6.03 -8.20 -16.13
N ARG A 16 4.70 -8.04 -16.14
CA ARG A 16 3.99 -7.32 -15.10
C ARG A 16 4.26 -8.04 -13.77
N GLY A 17 5.27 -7.61 -12.99
CA GLY A 17 5.37 -8.07 -11.60
C GLY A 17 6.73 -8.13 -10.93
N GLU A 18 7.85 -7.79 -11.58
CA GLU A 18 9.15 -7.82 -10.89
C GLU A 18 9.19 -6.82 -9.71
N PRO A 19 9.75 -7.23 -8.56
CA PRO A 19 9.92 -6.34 -7.41
C PRO A 19 10.78 -5.14 -7.81
N ALA A 20 10.43 -3.93 -7.35
CA ALA A 20 11.25 -2.75 -7.61
C ALA A 20 12.67 -2.92 -7.03
N ALA A 21 12.79 -3.63 -5.90
CA ALA A 21 14.06 -4.02 -5.30
C ALA A 21 14.89 -5.02 -6.15
N ALA A 22 14.25 -5.74 -7.08
CA ALA A 22 14.96 -6.66 -7.98
C ALA A 22 15.55 -5.96 -9.21
N VAL A 23 15.01 -4.79 -9.57
CA VAL A 23 15.38 -4.02 -10.78
C VAL A 23 16.53 -3.05 -10.52
N LEU A 24 16.65 -2.52 -9.30
CA LEU A 24 17.71 -1.59 -8.90
C LEU A 24 18.47 -2.18 -7.70
N ARG A 25 19.59 -2.85 -7.98
CA ARG A 25 20.48 -3.46 -6.98
C ARG A 25 21.65 -2.56 -6.64
N SER A 26 22.10 -1.73 -7.59
CA SER A 26 23.18 -0.76 -7.41
C SER A 26 23.01 0.52 -8.24
N GLU A 27 23.87 1.51 -8.01
CA GLU A 27 23.87 2.79 -8.74
C GLU A 27 24.08 2.62 -10.26
N SER A 28 24.74 1.53 -10.66
CA SER A 28 24.96 1.16 -12.05
C SER A 28 23.70 0.76 -12.80
N ASP A 29 22.61 0.43 -12.09
CA ASP A 29 21.40 -0.12 -12.71
C ASP A 29 20.47 0.98 -13.26
N PHE A 30 20.79 2.24 -13.01
CA PHE A 30 20.10 3.37 -13.64
C PHE A 30 20.48 3.45 -15.12
N SER A 31 19.46 3.43 -15.98
CA SER A 31 19.65 3.49 -17.43
C SER A 31 19.98 4.89 -17.93
N GLU A 32 19.76 5.91 -17.10
CA GLU A 32 19.95 7.32 -17.46
C GLU A 32 21.37 7.78 -17.10
N PRO A 33 22.23 8.07 -18.11
CA PRO A 33 23.63 8.41 -17.87
C PRO A 33 23.78 9.77 -17.17
N ASP A 34 22.88 10.72 -17.45
CA ASP A 34 22.95 12.10 -16.93
C ASP A 34 22.47 12.22 -15.48
N LEU A 35 21.99 11.13 -14.88
CA LEU A 35 21.55 11.11 -13.50
C LEU A 35 22.77 11.20 -12.57
N SER A 36 22.85 12.25 -11.75
CA SER A 36 23.95 12.45 -10.80
C SER A 36 24.11 11.28 -9.82
N ARG A 37 25.31 11.10 -9.28
CA ARG A 37 25.61 10.01 -8.35
C ARG A 37 24.79 10.13 -7.05
N GLU A 38 24.70 11.33 -6.51
CA GLU A 38 23.91 11.68 -5.32
C GLU A 38 22.42 11.39 -5.54
N ARG A 39 21.95 11.62 -6.77
CA ARG A 39 20.58 11.33 -7.17
C ARG A 39 20.28 9.84 -7.16
N ARG A 40 21.22 9.02 -7.64
CA ARG A 40 21.15 7.56 -7.61
C ARG A 40 21.16 7.06 -6.16
N TRP A 41 22.00 7.62 -5.29
CA TRP A 41 22.03 7.30 -3.87
C TRP A 41 20.69 7.54 -3.19
N LEU A 42 20.12 8.74 -3.38
CA LEU A 42 18.82 9.08 -2.82
C LEU A 42 17.73 8.11 -3.33
N ALA A 43 17.72 7.82 -4.63
CA ALA A 43 16.77 6.89 -5.22
C ALA A 43 16.87 5.47 -4.65
N LEU A 44 18.09 4.92 -4.55
CA LEU A 44 18.33 3.60 -3.93
C LEU A 44 17.93 3.59 -2.46
N PHE A 45 18.31 4.63 -1.72
CA PHE A 45 17.97 4.75 -0.29
C PHE A 45 16.46 4.70 -0.07
N LEU A 46 15.73 5.49 -0.84
CA LEU A 46 14.27 5.51 -0.77
C LEU A 46 13.65 4.21 -1.24
N LEU A 47 14.19 3.58 -2.28
CA LEU A 47 13.72 2.28 -2.73
C LEU A 47 13.79 1.25 -1.60
N VAL A 48 14.91 1.18 -0.88
CA VAL A 48 15.11 0.23 0.23
C VAL A 48 14.06 0.42 1.32
N HIS A 49 13.74 1.67 1.67
CA HIS A 49 12.84 1.96 2.80
C HIS A 49 11.36 2.04 2.43
N LEU A 50 11.02 2.20 1.16
CA LEU A 50 9.64 2.39 0.72
C LEU A 50 8.98 1.13 0.15
N VAL A 51 9.74 0.08 -0.16
CA VAL A 51 9.16 -1.19 -0.61
C VAL A 51 8.60 -2.00 0.57
N ASP A 52 7.54 -2.74 0.30
CA ASP A 52 6.97 -3.73 1.20
C ASP A 52 7.71 -5.07 1.14
N ASP A 53 7.20 -6.07 1.87
CA ASP A 53 7.80 -7.41 1.93
C ASP A 53 7.90 -8.13 0.59
N GLN A 54 7.15 -7.66 -0.41
CA GLN A 54 7.17 -8.19 -1.77
C GLN A 54 8.09 -7.37 -2.68
N GLY A 55 8.88 -6.46 -2.13
CA GLY A 55 9.73 -5.53 -2.86
C GLY A 55 8.94 -4.53 -3.70
N ARG A 56 7.69 -4.21 -3.33
CA ARG A 56 6.81 -3.29 -4.07
C ARG A 56 6.48 -2.05 -3.25
N MET A 57 6.41 -0.89 -3.89
CA MET A 57 6.01 0.36 -3.21
C MET A 57 4.49 0.56 -3.12
N SER A 58 3.69 -0.45 -3.51
CA SER A 58 2.22 -0.33 -3.61
C SER A 58 1.58 0.01 -2.26
N THR A 59 2.14 -0.53 -1.18
CA THR A 59 1.68 -0.29 0.19
C THR A 59 1.91 1.18 0.60
N ALA A 60 3.10 1.72 0.33
CA ALA A 60 3.42 3.13 0.58
C ALA A 60 2.46 4.07 -0.17
N TYR A 61 2.24 3.84 -1.47
CA TYR A 61 1.35 4.69 -2.28
C TYR A 61 -0.10 4.69 -1.78
N ARG A 62 -0.64 3.51 -1.43
CA ARG A 62 -2.01 3.41 -0.89
C ARG A 62 -2.13 4.13 0.44
N ARG A 63 -1.14 4.02 1.33
CA ARG A 63 -1.13 4.71 2.63
C ARG A 63 -1.05 6.23 2.47
N VAL A 64 -0.22 6.73 1.55
CA VAL A 64 -0.17 8.17 1.20
C VAL A 64 -1.52 8.65 0.70
N LEU A 65 -2.16 7.94 -0.24
CA LEU A 65 -3.47 8.33 -0.77
C LEU A 65 -4.56 8.35 0.30
N ARG A 66 -4.59 7.34 1.19
CA ARG A 66 -5.53 7.32 2.32
C ARG A 66 -5.34 8.53 3.25
N ARG A 67 -4.10 8.95 3.48
CA ARG A 67 -3.79 10.14 4.29
C ARG A 67 -4.20 11.41 3.57
N ALA A 68 -3.84 11.54 2.29
CA ALA A 68 -4.15 12.69 1.45
C ALA A 68 -5.65 12.94 1.31
N ALA A 69 -6.47 11.87 1.29
CA ALA A 69 -7.92 11.99 1.28
C ALA A 69 -8.48 12.71 2.52
N ARG A 70 -7.76 12.69 3.65
CA ARG A 70 -8.14 13.34 4.91
C ARG A 70 -7.55 14.73 5.09
N THR A 71 -6.66 15.17 4.19
CA THR A 71 -5.93 16.43 4.33
C THR A 71 -5.99 17.22 3.03
N PRO A 72 -6.96 18.15 2.90
CA PRO A 72 -6.99 19.10 1.80
C PRO A 72 -5.64 19.84 1.68
N GLY A 73 -5.16 20.05 0.46
CA GLY A 73 -3.85 20.68 0.20
C GLY A 73 -2.66 19.72 0.22
N HIS A 74 -2.83 18.45 0.61
CA HIS A 74 -1.79 17.44 0.47
C HIS A 74 -1.48 17.19 -1.03
N TRP A 75 -0.21 17.00 -1.40
CA TRP A 75 0.21 16.89 -2.81
C TRP A 75 -0.48 15.74 -3.60
N ALA A 76 -0.80 14.66 -2.90
CA ALA A 76 -1.53 13.51 -3.45
C ALA A 76 -3.06 13.62 -3.36
N HIS A 77 -3.61 14.75 -2.90
CA HIS A 77 -5.06 14.94 -2.77
C HIS A 77 -5.74 14.90 -4.15
N GLY A 78 -6.84 14.14 -4.28
CA GLY A 78 -7.56 13.95 -5.54
C GLY A 78 -6.79 13.17 -6.63
N ARG A 79 -5.59 12.65 -6.34
CA ARG A 79 -4.78 11.90 -7.32
C ARG A 79 -5.16 10.43 -7.36
N SER A 80 -4.97 9.80 -8.51
CA SER A 80 -5.08 8.34 -8.65
C SER A 80 -3.80 7.63 -8.22
N LEU A 81 -3.89 6.34 -7.90
CA LEU A 81 -2.73 5.49 -7.62
C LEU A 81 -1.72 5.47 -8.78
N GLY A 82 -2.22 5.44 -10.02
CA GLY A 82 -1.38 5.50 -11.21
C GLY A 82 -0.62 6.83 -11.31
N ALA A 83 -1.28 7.95 -11.02
CA ALA A 83 -0.65 9.27 -11.04
C ALA A 83 0.47 9.39 -9.99
N VAL A 84 0.20 8.99 -8.74
CA VAL A 84 1.21 8.97 -7.67
C VAL A 84 2.38 8.06 -8.05
N ARG A 85 2.10 6.85 -8.54
CA ARG A 85 3.16 5.92 -8.97
C ARG A 85 4.00 6.50 -10.11
N ALA A 86 3.37 7.06 -11.13
CA ALA A 86 4.07 7.63 -12.28
C ALA A 86 4.98 8.79 -11.86
N GLU A 87 4.50 9.62 -10.94
CA GLU A 87 5.29 10.70 -10.35
C GLU A 87 6.49 10.17 -9.57
N VAL A 88 6.28 9.20 -8.66
CA VAL A 88 7.36 8.61 -7.85
C VAL A 88 8.41 7.89 -8.72
N THR A 89 7.96 7.22 -9.77
CA THR A 89 8.85 6.52 -10.70
C THR A 89 9.81 7.47 -11.43
N ARG A 90 9.44 8.75 -11.60
CA ARG A 90 10.33 9.76 -12.22
C ARG A 90 11.60 10.03 -11.41
N TRP A 91 11.64 9.66 -10.13
CA TRP A 91 12.78 9.93 -9.27
C TRP A 91 13.35 8.72 -8.51
N ILE A 92 12.64 7.59 -8.44
CA ILE A 92 13.15 6.34 -7.83
C ILE A 92 13.35 5.23 -8.87
N GLY A 93 12.80 5.35 -10.08
CA GLY A 93 12.84 4.28 -11.09
C GLY A 93 14.18 4.16 -11.83
N PRO A 94 14.42 3.03 -12.53
CA PRO A 94 15.60 2.85 -13.39
C PRO A 94 15.68 3.86 -14.55
N GLN A 95 14.54 4.46 -14.91
CA GLN A 95 14.41 5.55 -15.87
C GLN A 95 14.11 6.89 -15.17
N ALA A 96 14.63 7.07 -13.95
CA ALA A 96 14.51 8.33 -13.23
C ALA A 96 15.11 9.45 -14.08
N ARG A 97 14.45 10.60 -14.08
CA ARG A 97 14.82 11.72 -14.96
C ARG A 97 15.81 12.66 -14.26
N PRO A 98 16.79 13.20 -15.00
CA PRO A 98 17.80 14.09 -14.42
C PRO A 98 17.20 15.44 -14.00
N ASP A 99 16.15 15.90 -14.67
CA ASP A 99 15.43 17.16 -14.39
C ASP A 99 14.45 17.06 -13.20
N SER A 100 14.23 15.85 -12.65
CA SER A 100 13.19 15.61 -11.66
C SER A 100 13.77 15.30 -10.29
N VAL A 101 13.83 16.31 -9.42
CA VAL A 101 14.14 16.17 -7.99
C VAL A 101 12.83 16.15 -7.17
N PRO A 102 12.60 15.16 -6.28
CA PRO A 102 11.40 15.11 -5.49
C PRO A 102 11.42 16.23 -4.45
N PRO A 103 10.34 17.01 -4.32
CA PRO A 103 10.23 17.93 -3.22
C PRO A 103 10.30 17.20 -1.88
N TRP A 104 11.00 17.79 -0.92
CA TRP A 104 11.18 17.23 0.42
C TRP A 104 9.87 16.77 1.08
N GLU A 105 8.81 17.58 1.00
CA GLU A 105 7.50 17.26 1.55
C GLU A 105 6.90 15.93 1.02
N ARG A 106 7.20 15.60 -0.24
CA ARG A 106 6.75 14.34 -0.86
C ARG A 106 7.56 13.16 -0.36
N VAL A 107 8.87 13.32 -0.22
CA VAL A 107 9.77 12.33 0.39
C VAL A 107 9.31 12.02 1.81
N ALA A 108 9.11 13.06 2.63
CA ALA A 108 8.67 12.92 4.01
C ALA A 108 7.32 12.19 4.12
N SER A 109 6.36 12.54 3.26
CA SER A 109 5.05 11.88 3.21
C SER A 109 5.15 10.39 2.90
N LEU A 110 6.05 10.00 1.99
CA LEU A 110 6.25 8.60 1.62
C LEU A 110 6.94 7.81 2.73
N VAL A 111 7.97 8.38 3.37
CA VAL A 111 8.67 7.77 4.50
C VAL A 111 7.69 7.55 5.67
N HIS A 112 6.93 8.56 6.06
CA HIS A 112 5.90 8.42 7.10
C HIS A 112 4.81 7.38 6.78
N ALA A 113 4.60 7.07 5.50
CA ALA A 113 3.62 6.08 5.07
C ALA A 113 4.19 4.66 5.04
N ALA A 114 5.47 4.49 4.72
CA ALA A 114 6.09 3.18 4.51
C ALA A 114 6.85 2.65 5.73
N VAL A 115 7.55 3.53 6.44
CA VAL A 115 8.53 3.18 7.48
C VAL A 115 7.85 3.06 8.84
N HIS A 116 8.36 2.15 9.69
CA HIS A 116 7.88 2.00 11.04
C HIS A 116 8.16 3.27 11.87
N PRO A 117 7.21 3.75 12.70
CA PRO A 117 7.32 5.07 13.34
C PRO A 117 8.60 5.31 14.17
N LYS A 118 9.20 4.25 14.71
CA LYS A 118 10.46 4.34 15.48
C LYS A 118 11.67 4.70 14.61
N ASP A 119 11.66 4.27 13.34
CA ASP A 119 12.82 4.39 12.44
C ASP A 119 12.66 5.60 11.50
N VAL A 120 11.45 6.18 11.45
CA VAL A 120 11.16 7.39 10.65
C VAL A 120 12.15 8.54 10.89
N PRO A 121 12.53 8.91 12.13
CA PRO A 121 13.46 10.02 12.35
C PRO A 121 14.82 9.80 11.69
N GLU A 122 15.37 8.59 11.82
CA GLU A 122 16.66 8.21 11.24
C GLU A 122 16.60 8.17 9.71
N VAL A 123 15.53 7.58 9.16
CA VAL A 123 15.33 7.51 7.71
C VAL A 123 15.13 8.90 7.10
N LEU A 124 14.41 9.80 7.78
CA LEU A 124 14.26 11.18 7.34
C LEU A 124 15.57 11.97 7.45
N SER A 125 16.32 11.84 8.54
CA SER A 125 17.64 12.48 8.67
C SER A 125 18.56 12.08 7.52
N THR A 126 18.65 10.77 7.22
CA THR A 126 19.45 10.26 6.10
C THR A 126 18.91 10.70 4.74
N ALA A 127 17.60 10.64 4.51
CA ALA A 127 17.00 11.13 3.27
C ALA A 127 17.26 12.63 3.07
N ARG A 128 17.26 13.42 4.15
CA ARG A 128 17.51 14.85 4.14
C ARG A 128 18.96 15.14 3.78
N TYR A 129 19.89 14.40 4.38
CA TYR A 129 21.31 14.43 4.04
C TYR A 129 21.51 14.22 2.53
N LEU A 130 20.96 13.13 1.98
CA LEU A 130 21.08 12.80 0.56
C LEU A 130 20.38 13.82 -0.34
N HIS A 131 19.22 14.33 0.06
CA HIS A 131 18.51 15.37 -0.70
C HIS A 131 19.32 16.67 -0.74
N ALA A 132 19.94 17.07 0.37
CA ALA A 132 20.78 18.26 0.42
C ALA A 132 22.01 18.13 -0.48
N LEU A 133 22.64 16.94 -0.54
CA LEU A 133 23.70 16.67 -1.52
C LEU A 133 23.21 16.86 -2.97
N VAL A 134 22.02 16.36 -3.31
CA VAL A 134 21.43 16.51 -4.65
C VAL A 134 21.17 17.99 -4.99
N THR A 135 20.72 18.80 -4.03
CA THR A 135 20.37 20.20 -4.26
C THR A 135 21.53 21.18 -3.99
N GLY A 136 22.70 20.70 -3.56
CA GLY A 136 23.83 21.54 -3.14
C GLY A 136 23.55 22.35 -1.86
N GLY A 137 22.66 21.88 -1.00
CA GLY A 137 22.29 22.54 0.25
C GLY A 137 23.23 22.20 1.41
N PRO A 138 23.32 23.06 2.45
CA PRO A 138 24.06 22.74 3.66
C PRO A 138 23.40 21.56 4.40
N THR A 139 24.23 20.74 5.04
CA THR A 139 23.79 19.53 5.74
C THR A 139 24.50 19.41 7.08
N ASP A 140 23.74 19.43 8.17
CA ASP A 140 24.22 19.19 9.53
C ASP A 140 23.99 17.73 9.98
N GLU A 141 23.33 16.93 9.14
CA GLU A 141 23.01 15.53 9.40
C GLU A 141 24.26 14.64 9.25
N PRO A 142 24.38 13.55 10.03
CA PRO A 142 25.53 12.67 9.96
C PRO A 142 25.60 11.93 8.61
N ARG A 143 26.81 11.86 8.03
CA ARG A 143 27.05 11.10 6.80
C ARG A 143 26.85 9.60 7.06
N PRO A 144 26.05 8.90 6.24
CA PRO A 144 25.92 7.44 6.32
C PRO A 144 27.25 6.72 6.04
N ARG A 145 27.54 5.66 6.80
CA ARG A 145 28.79 4.88 6.67
C ARG A 145 28.99 4.25 5.29
N TRP A 146 27.92 3.82 4.65
CA TRP A 146 27.99 3.22 3.29
C TRP A 146 28.30 4.24 2.18
N LEU A 147 28.46 5.53 2.51
CA LEU A 147 28.95 6.57 1.60
C LEU A 147 30.44 6.87 1.80
N ASP A 148 31.23 5.97 2.38
CA ASP A 148 32.67 6.21 2.53
C ASP A 148 33.36 6.46 1.18
N PRO A 149 34.39 7.34 1.11
CA PRO A 149 35.05 7.68 -0.15
C PRO A 149 35.66 6.49 -0.89
N GLU A 150 35.94 5.41 -0.17
CA GLU A 150 36.50 4.16 -0.69
C GLU A 150 35.44 3.26 -1.34
N VAL A 151 34.15 3.61 -1.24
CA VAL A 151 33.05 2.88 -1.86
C VAL A 151 32.87 3.31 -3.31
N ASP A 152 33.32 2.46 -4.24
CA ASP A 152 33.19 2.69 -5.67
C ASP A 152 31.74 2.58 -6.17
N ASN A 153 30.91 1.74 -5.54
CA ASN A 153 29.52 1.50 -5.95
C ASN A 153 28.62 1.17 -4.75
N VAL A 154 27.63 2.02 -4.47
CA VAL A 154 26.63 1.76 -3.43
C VAL A 154 25.59 0.78 -3.94
N THR A 155 25.30 -0.22 -3.12
CA THR A 155 24.29 -1.24 -3.40
C THR A 155 23.13 -1.16 -2.40
N THR A 156 21.97 -1.71 -2.77
CA THR A 156 20.84 -1.82 -1.84
C THR A 156 21.14 -2.74 -0.65
N ALA A 157 22.07 -3.68 -0.81
CA ALA A 157 22.57 -4.53 0.28
C ALA A 157 23.39 -3.74 1.31
N MET A 158 24.19 -2.75 0.88
CA MET A 158 24.92 -1.86 1.79
C MET A 158 23.97 -0.94 2.57
N ILE A 159 22.93 -0.45 1.90
CA ILE A 159 21.93 0.44 2.52
C ILE A 159 21.02 -0.33 3.49
N GLY A 160 20.46 -1.46 3.05
CA GLY A 160 19.50 -2.25 3.84
C GLY A 160 20.14 -3.25 4.81
N GLY A 161 21.46 -3.46 4.72
CA GLY A 161 22.22 -4.34 5.58
C GLY A 161 22.01 -5.85 5.32
N PRO A 162 22.55 -6.70 6.21
CA PRO A 162 22.56 -8.16 6.03
C PRO A 162 21.17 -8.80 5.96
N GLU A 163 20.19 -8.27 6.68
CA GLU A 163 18.81 -8.77 6.65
C GLU A 163 18.14 -8.53 5.30
N TRP A 164 18.33 -7.33 4.75
CA TRP A 164 17.90 -7.00 3.40
C TRP A 164 18.55 -7.90 2.35
N ALA A 165 19.87 -8.06 2.44
CA ALA A 165 20.61 -8.91 1.52
C ALA A 165 20.08 -10.35 1.53
N ARG A 166 19.86 -10.93 2.72
CA ARG A 166 19.26 -12.27 2.86
C ARG A 166 17.84 -12.34 2.28
N LYS A 167 16.99 -11.35 2.58
CA LYS A 167 15.59 -11.32 2.12
C LYS A 167 15.46 -11.35 0.60
N TYR A 168 16.38 -10.69 -0.10
CA TYR A 168 16.35 -10.56 -1.56
C TYR A 168 17.42 -11.40 -2.28
N GLY A 169 18.10 -12.30 -1.57
CA GLY A 169 19.13 -13.18 -2.15
C GLY A 169 20.32 -12.43 -2.75
N LEU A 170 20.69 -11.28 -2.17
CA LEU A 170 21.85 -10.49 -2.56
C LEU A 170 23.09 -10.95 -1.78
N ALA A 171 24.28 -10.74 -2.36
CA ALA A 171 25.53 -10.94 -1.62
C ALA A 171 25.54 -10.01 -0.41
N ALA A 172 25.87 -10.57 0.77
CA ALA A 172 26.04 -9.76 1.97
C ALA A 172 27.21 -8.79 1.75
N PRO A 173 27.10 -7.52 2.19
CA PRO A 173 28.23 -6.62 2.16
C PRO A 173 29.37 -7.24 2.98
N ALA A 174 30.60 -7.20 2.44
CA ALA A 174 31.78 -7.64 3.17
C ALA A 174 31.91 -6.76 4.42
N SER A 175 31.69 -7.34 5.59
CA SER A 175 31.83 -6.63 6.84
C SER A 175 33.31 -6.52 7.19
N ASP A 176 33.91 -5.35 6.92
CA ASP A 176 35.19 -4.92 7.52
C ASP A 176 34.99 -4.47 8.97
N GLU A 177 34.18 -5.20 9.75
CA GLU A 177 34.19 -5.06 11.20
C GLU A 177 35.25 -6.03 11.75
N PRO A 178 36.26 -5.55 12.53
CA PRO A 178 37.03 -6.46 13.36
C PRO A 178 36.03 -7.16 14.28
N GLN A 179 35.92 -8.49 14.13
CA GLN A 179 35.12 -9.32 15.03
C GLN A 179 35.48 -8.93 16.47
N PRO A 180 34.54 -8.45 17.28
CA PRO A 180 34.75 -8.47 18.71
C PRO A 180 34.83 -9.95 19.07
N ALA A 181 36.00 -10.37 19.52
CA ALA A 181 36.25 -11.68 20.09
C ALA A 181 35.43 -11.82 21.39
N GLU A 182 34.15 -12.15 21.26
CA GLU A 182 33.37 -12.80 22.30
C GLU A 182 32.45 -13.81 21.63
N ALA A 183 32.83 -15.08 21.75
CA ALA A 183 31.92 -16.19 21.57
C ALA A 183 30.78 -16.03 22.58
N ARG A 184 29.72 -15.30 22.19
CA ARG A 184 28.43 -15.38 22.87
C ARG A 184 27.94 -16.79 22.69
N ASP A 185 27.86 -17.51 23.80
CA ASP A 185 27.45 -18.89 23.88
C ASP A 185 26.20 -19.12 23.01
N PRO A 186 26.25 -19.96 21.96
CA PRO A 186 25.11 -20.21 21.07
C PRO A 186 23.88 -20.71 21.85
N GLY A 187 24.06 -21.28 23.05
CA GLY A 187 22.98 -21.58 23.97
C GLY A 187 22.23 -20.35 24.49
N SER A 188 22.92 -19.23 24.72
CA SER A 188 22.32 -17.97 25.17
C SER A 188 21.50 -17.31 24.07
N MET A 189 21.97 -17.33 22.82
CA MET A 189 21.21 -16.80 21.67
C MET A 189 19.94 -17.63 21.40
N ALA A 190 20.04 -18.97 21.46
CA ALA A 190 18.89 -19.85 21.30
C ALA A 190 17.85 -19.63 22.41
N TYR A 191 18.30 -19.39 23.64
CA TYR A 191 17.42 -19.13 24.78
C TYR A 191 16.73 -17.76 24.68
N GLU A 192 17.43 -16.71 24.23
CA GLU A 192 16.83 -15.39 23.97
C GLU A 192 15.81 -15.43 22.83
N LEU A 193 16.11 -16.15 21.74
CA LEU A 193 15.18 -16.37 20.64
C LEU A 193 13.94 -17.15 21.11
N LEU A 194 14.12 -18.19 21.91
CA LEU A 194 13.00 -18.94 22.49
C LEU A 194 12.12 -18.04 23.37
N TRP A 195 12.71 -17.20 24.22
CA TRP A 195 11.97 -16.29 25.08
C TRP A 195 11.24 -15.19 24.33
N THR A 196 11.83 -14.66 23.26
CA THR A 196 11.15 -13.68 22.40
C THR A 196 9.98 -14.32 21.66
N VAL A 197 10.13 -15.55 21.15
CA VAL A 197 9.04 -16.32 20.52
C VAL A 197 7.92 -16.60 21.52
N VAL A 198 8.24 -17.05 22.73
CA VAL A 198 7.24 -17.31 23.80
C VAL A 198 6.48 -16.03 24.17
N ARG A 199 7.19 -14.89 24.28
CA ARG A 199 6.55 -13.59 24.56
C ARG A 199 5.62 -13.17 23.43
N VAL A 200 6.07 -13.27 22.18
CA VAL A 200 5.23 -12.94 21.01
C VAL A 200 4.02 -13.86 20.92
N HIS A 201 4.19 -15.15 21.23
CA HIS A 201 3.08 -16.11 21.25
C HIS A 201 2.04 -15.74 22.31
N ARG A 202 2.49 -15.40 23.53
CA ARG A 202 1.60 -14.99 24.63
C ARG A 202 0.87 -13.67 24.33
N ASP A 203 1.56 -12.71 23.71
CA ASP A 203 0.93 -11.47 23.24
C ASP A 203 -0.11 -11.73 22.14
N ALA A 204 0.17 -12.68 21.24
CA ALA A 204 -0.77 -13.09 20.20
C ALA A 204 -2.01 -13.80 20.79
N GLU A 205 -1.83 -14.69 21.76
CA GLU A 205 -2.93 -15.35 22.47
C GLU A 205 -3.82 -14.34 23.21
N ALA A 206 -3.21 -13.37 23.91
CA ALA A 206 -3.95 -12.30 24.57
C ALA A 206 -4.75 -11.46 23.56
N ARG A 207 -4.18 -11.19 22.38
CA ARG A 207 -4.87 -10.46 21.33
C ARG A 207 -6.02 -11.25 20.70
N ILE A 208 -5.87 -12.56 20.55
CA ILE A 208 -6.94 -13.45 20.06
C ILE A 208 -8.09 -13.47 21.08
N ALA A 209 -7.81 -13.63 22.37
CA ALA A 209 -8.83 -13.63 23.42
C ALA A 209 -9.64 -12.31 23.46
N GLU A 210 -8.96 -11.18 23.29
CA GLU A 210 -9.60 -9.86 23.17
C GLU A 210 -10.52 -9.77 21.95
N LEU A 211 -10.04 -10.23 20.78
CA LEU A 211 -10.85 -10.22 19.55
C LEU A 211 -12.07 -11.14 19.68
N GLU A 212 -11.93 -12.32 20.29
CA GLU A 212 -13.05 -13.22 20.55
C GLU A 212 -14.08 -12.59 21.50
N HIS A 213 -13.63 -11.84 22.50
CA HIS A 213 -14.54 -11.10 23.38
C HIS A 213 -15.32 -10.03 22.61
N GLN A 214 -14.65 -9.26 21.76
CA GLN A 214 -15.30 -8.26 20.90
C GLN A 214 -16.31 -8.89 19.94
N VAL A 215 -15.99 -10.04 19.35
CA VAL A 215 -16.92 -10.79 18.49
C VAL A 215 -18.15 -11.24 19.27
N ARG A 216 -17.99 -11.73 20.50
CA ARG A 216 -19.14 -12.10 21.36
C ARG A 216 -20.02 -10.90 21.70
N LEU A 217 -19.43 -9.75 22.01
CA LEU A 217 -20.18 -8.51 22.27
C LEU A 217 -20.98 -8.07 21.05
N LEU A 218 -20.36 -8.06 19.87
CA LEU A 218 -21.04 -7.72 18.61
C LEU A 218 -22.16 -8.71 18.29
N HIS A 219 -21.98 -10.00 18.54
CA HIS A 219 -23.05 -10.98 18.38
C HIS A 219 -24.22 -10.74 19.33
N ALA A 220 -23.96 -10.41 20.60
CA ALA A 220 -25.00 -10.08 21.56
C ALA A 220 -25.76 -8.80 21.17
N GLU A 221 -25.05 -7.78 20.70
CA GLU A 221 -25.64 -6.53 20.22
C GLU A 221 -26.49 -6.76 18.95
N ASN A 222 -25.99 -7.56 18.00
CA ASN A 222 -26.74 -7.90 16.80
C ASN A 222 -28.00 -8.72 17.12
N ALA A 223 -27.92 -9.66 18.07
CA ALA A 223 -29.09 -10.40 18.55
C ALA A 223 -30.13 -9.47 19.19
N ARG A 224 -29.67 -8.49 19.99
CA ARG A 224 -30.54 -7.46 20.58
C ARG A 224 -31.22 -6.61 19.52
N LEU A 225 -30.43 -6.03 18.59
CA LEU A 225 -30.95 -5.19 17.52
C LEU A 225 -31.91 -5.96 16.60
N SER A 226 -31.62 -7.22 16.29
CA SER A 226 -32.51 -8.08 15.51
C SER A 226 -33.82 -8.34 16.24
N GLY A 227 -33.78 -8.58 17.56
CA GLY A 227 -34.98 -8.69 18.40
C GLY A 227 -35.82 -7.41 18.41
N ASP A 228 -35.18 -6.25 18.57
CA ASP A 228 -35.83 -4.94 18.54
C ASP A 228 -36.50 -4.68 17.19
N VAL A 229 -35.84 -5.02 16.07
CA VAL A 229 -36.42 -4.91 14.72
C VAL A 229 -37.63 -5.84 14.55
N THR A 230 -37.56 -7.09 15.02
CA THR A 230 -38.71 -7.99 14.94
C THR A 230 -39.90 -7.53 15.80
N THR A 231 -39.63 -6.93 16.95
CA THR A 231 -40.66 -6.33 17.82
C THR A 231 -41.28 -5.12 17.13
N TRP A 232 -40.45 -4.23 16.59
CA TRP A 232 -40.91 -3.06 15.84
C TRP A 232 -41.74 -3.44 14.62
N LEU A 233 -41.36 -4.49 13.87
CA LEU A 233 -42.13 -4.99 12.73
C LEU A 233 -43.42 -5.71 13.16
N GLY A 234 -43.47 -6.33 14.33
CA GLY A 234 -44.69 -6.91 14.90
C GLY A 234 -45.71 -5.86 15.33
N ASP A 235 -45.23 -4.75 15.90
CA ASP A 235 -46.03 -3.58 16.26
C ASP A 235 -46.41 -2.73 15.04
N TYR A 236 -45.62 -2.81 13.97
CA TYR A 236 -45.93 -2.24 12.67
C TYR A 236 -47.00 -3.09 11.97
N ARG A 237 -48.24 -2.96 12.45
CA ARG A 237 -49.43 -3.34 11.68
C ARG A 237 -49.72 -2.17 10.75
N PRO A 238 -49.35 -2.21 9.46
CA PRO A 238 -49.81 -1.17 8.55
C PRO A 238 -51.33 -1.20 8.63
N ALA A 239 -51.92 -0.10 9.09
CA ALA A 239 -53.32 0.17 8.90
C ALA A 239 -53.49 0.36 7.39
N ILE A 240 -53.53 -0.75 6.66
CA ILE A 240 -54.01 -0.77 5.29
C ILE A 240 -55.45 -0.30 5.44
N PRO A 241 -55.79 0.93 5.01
CA PRO A 241 -57.18 1.37 5.06
C PRO A 241 -57.98 0.32 4.28
N ASP A 242 -59.01 -0.21 4.93
CA ASP A 242 -59.94 -1.20 4.39
C ASP A 242 -60.51 -0.64 3.08
N GLN A 243 -59.81 -0.90 1.96
CA GLN A 243 -60.36 -0.64 0.65
C GLN A 243 -61.38 -1.74 0.41
N ASP A 244 -62.62 -1.38 0.74
CA ASP A 244 -63.87 -1.89 0.19
C ASP A 244 -63.75 -3.25 -0.49
N ARG A 245 -64.10 -4.29 0.27
CA ARG A 245 -64.49 -5.59 -0.27
C ARG A 245 -65.75 -5.42 -1.13
N GLY A 246 -65.56 -4.97 -2.37
CA GLY A 246 -66.55 -5.06 -3.43
C GLY A 246 -66.84 -6.54 -3.75
N PRO A 247 -68.10 -6.89 -4.09
CA PRO A 247 -68.48 -8.26 -4.34
C PRO A 247 -67.91 -8.76 -5.67
N ARG A 248 -67.23 -9.90 -5.60
CA ARG A 248 -67.09 -10.96 -6.63
C ARG A 248 -67.20 -10.48 -8.09
N SER A 249 -66.06 -10.21 -8.71
CA SER A 249 -65.92 -10.33 -10.17
C SER A 249 -65.11 -11.58 -10.52
N ARG A 250 -65.63 -12.32 -11.50
CA ARG A 250 -65.17 -13.64 -11.96
C ARG A 250 -63.76 -13.56 -12.53
N ARG A 251 -62.91 -14.50 -12.14
CA ARG A 251 -61.70 -14.91 -12.89
C ARG A 251 -62.06 -15.25 -14.34
N PRO A 252 -61.35 -14.73 -15.34
CA PRO A 252 -61.03 -15.49 -16.54
C PRO A 252 -59.70 -16.22 -16.36
N ALA A 253 -59.53 -17.23 -17.20
CA ALA A 253 -58.53 -18.27 -17.13
C ALA A 253 -57.09 -17.76 -17.29
N VAL A 254 -56.20 -18.49 -16.60
CA VAL A 254 -54.77 -18.56 -16.86
C VAL A 254 -54.58 -18.94 -18.33
N ALA A 255 -54.02 -18.03 -19.12
CA ALA A 255 -53.44 -18.35 -20.41
C ALA A 255 -51.95 -18.02 -20.32
N ASP A 256 -51.14 -19.03 -20.62
CA ASP A 256 -49.71 -18.97 -20.83
C ASP A 256 -49.30 -17.69 -21.56
N ARG A 257 -48.43 -16.91 -20.93
CA ARG A 257 -47.54 -15.99 -21.63
C ARG A 257 -46.12 -16.35 -21.31
N HIS A 258 -45.56 -17.09 -22.26
CA HIS A 258 -44.15 -17.32 -22.46
C HIS A 258 -43.30 -16.10 -22.07
N LEU A 259 -42.31 -16.37 -21.23
CA LEU A 259 -41.11 -15.54 -21.03
C LEU A 259 -40.47 -15.28 -22.39
N ALA A 260 -40.77 -14.12 -22.98
CA ALA A 260 -39.96 -13.56 -24.04
C ALA A 260 -38.66 -13.07 -23.39
N VAL A 261 -37.56 -13.70 -23.80
CA VAL A 261 -36.18 -13.27 -23.52
C VAL A 261 -36.07 -11.80 -23.91
N GLU A 262 -35.88 -10.94 -22.91
CA GLU A 262 -35.62 -9.52 -23.14
C GLU A 262 -34.22 -9.32 -23.73
N ASP A 263 -34.17 -8.46 -24.73
CA ASP A 263 -33.02 -8.03 -25.52
C ASP A 263 -31.93 -7.37 -24.65
N PRO A 264 -30.68 -7.88 -24.62
CA PRO A 264 -29.60 -7.33 -23.79
C PRO A 264 -29.11 -5.93 -24.22
N ALA A 265 -29.68 -5.33 -25.26
CA ALA A 265 -29.34 -3.98 -25.72
C ALA A 265 -30.12 -2.84 -25.03
N ARG A 266 -31.05 -3.13 -24.11
CA ARG A 266 -31.76 -2.07 -23.36
C ARG A 266 -30.91 -1.54 -22.21
N THR A 267 -30.32 -0.37 -22.44
CA THR A 267 -29.66 0.44 -21.41
C THR A 267 -30.67 0.79 -20.31
N PHE A 268 -30.42 0.28 -19.11
CA PHE A 268 -31.23 0.54 -17.92
C PHE A 268 -30.97 1.98 -17.42
N THR A 269 -31.80 2.93 -17.86
CA THR A 269 -31.75 4.30 -17.37
C THR A 269 -32.58 4.41 -16.08
N TYR A 270 -31.92 4.57 -14.93
CA TYR A 270 -32.61 4.92 -13.69
C TYR A 270 -33.26 6.30 -13.84
N PRO A 271 -34.56 6.46 -13.53
CA PRO A 271 -35.11 7.79 -13.32
C PRO A 271 -34.47 8.38 -12.06
N LEU A 272 -33.69 9.47 -12.22
CA LEU A 272 -33.27 10.29 -11.10
C LEU A 272 -34.51 10.80 -10.35
N PRO A 273 -34.58 10.68 -9.02
CA PRO A 273 -35.64 11.32 -8.26
C PRO A 273 -35.49 12.84 -8.39
N ALA A 274 -36.57 13.48 -8.82
CA ALA A 274 -36.69 14.93 -8.85
C ALA A 274 -36.56 15.51 -7.43
N GLU A 275 -35.62 16.45 -7.30
CA GLU A 275 -35.58 17.58 -6.37
C GLU A 275 -35.91 17.31 -4.90
N LEU A 276 -34.85 17.32 -4.07
CA LEU A 276 -34.96 17.57 -2.63
C LEU A 276 -35.53 18.98 -2.39
N PRO A 277 -36.53 19.16 -1.52
CA PRO A 277 -37.06 20.49 -1.21
C PRO A 277 -36.00 21.34 -0.48
N ALA A 278 -35.82 22.58 -0.94
CA ALA A 278 -34.93 23.56 -0.36
C ALA A 278 -35.24 23.83 1.13
N THR A 279 -34.22 23.72 1.97
CA THR A 279 -34.26 24.14 3.37
C THR A 279 -34.50 25.64 3.46
N ARG A 280 -35.65 26.05 4.01
CA ARG A 280 -35.90 27.44 4.40
C ARG A 280 -34.97 27.83 5.56
N PRO A 281 -34.33 29.01 5.55
CA PRO A 281 -33.68 29.54 6.73
C PRO A 281 -34.76 30.00 7.74
N THR A 282 -34.75 29.43 8.94
CA THR A 282 -35.47 29.97 10.09
C THR A 282 -34.69 31.17 10.62
N ALA A 283 -35.27 32.37 10.48
CA ALA A 283 -34.93 33.52 11.28
C ALA A 283 -35.59 33.38 12.66
N GLY A 284 -34.80 33.56 13.70
CA GLY A 284 -35.19 33.55 15.12
C GLY A 284 -33.96 33.84 15.96
#